data_AF-A0A1H0XIF2-F1
#
_entry.id   AF-A0A1H0XIF2-F1
#
_cell.length_a   1.000
_cell.length_b   1.000
_cell.length_c   1.000
_cell.angle_alpha   90.00
_cell.angle_beta   90.00
_cell.angle_gamma   90.00
#
_symmetry.space_group_name_H-M   'P 1'
#
loop_
_entity.id
_entity.type
_entity.pdbx_description
1 polymer ?
#
loop_
_entity_poly.entity_id
_entity_poly.type
_entity_poly.pdbx_seq_one_letter_code
_entity_poly.pdbx_strand_id
1 'polypeptide(L)'
;MADYIVYVLVAIIVFGHLFSIFNIMLGNYTSIFVRFFSVVSVKSNQLTRLSKPQQKKFKSLLVLAGILHILITLVVLGVALSDADSGITLICILSYSANTMFFSYLTRKVLESNS
;
A
#
# COMPACT_ATOMS: atom_id res chain seq x y z
N MET A 1 16.01 10.51 21.21
CA MET A 1 15.70 9.05 21.23
C MET A 1 14.38 8.75 20.54
N ALA A 2 13.31 9.50 20.83
CA ALA A 2 12.02 9.36 20.14
C ALA A 2 12.15 9.51 18.61
N ASP A 3 12.90 10.52 18.13
CA ASP A 3 13.08 10.74 16.68
C ASP A 3 13.73 9.55 15.98
N TYR A 4 14.75 8.94 16.59
CA TYR A 4 15.40 7.74 16.05
C TYR A 4 14.43 6.57 15.91
N ILE A 5 13.55 6.37 16.90
CA ILE A 5 12.52 5.33 16.85
C ILE A 5 11.53 5.63 15.71
N VAL A 6 11.13 6.88 15.51
CA VAL A 6 10.25 7.30 14.41
C VAL A 6 10.90 7.02 13.06
N TYR A 7 12.18 7.33 12.88
CA TYR A 7 12.92 7.02 11.64
C TYR A 7 12.98 5.52 11.36
N VAL A 8 13.28 4.71 12.37
CA VAL A 8 13.33 3.25 12.23
C VAL A 8 11.95 2.70 11.84
N LEU A 9 10.88 3.19 12.46
CA LEU A 9 9.51 2.79 12.12
C LEU A 9 9.14 3.19 10.69
N VAL A 10 9.44 4.41 10.28
CA VAL A 10 9.20 4.87 8.89
C VAL A 10 9.99 4.04 7.90
N ALA A 11 11.26 3.75 8.19
CA ALA A 11 12.08 2.88 7.36
C ALA A 11 11.45 1.49 7.20
N ILE A 12 11.02 0.85 8.30
CA ILE A 12 10.34 -0.45 8.26
C ILE A 12 9.07 -0.39 7.40
N ILE A 13 8.26 0.66 7.53
CA ILE A 13 7.02 0.84 6.75
C ILE A 13 7.34 0.99 5.26
N VAL A 14 8.28 1.86 4.91
CA VAL A 14 8.67 2.11 3.52
C VAL A 14 9.28 0.85 2.90
N PHE A 15 10.21 0.18 3.58
CA PHE A 15 10.77 -1.08 3.12
C PHE A 15 9.72 -2.17 2.98
N GLY A 16 8.77 -2.26 3.93
CA GLY A 16 7.65 -3.19 3.85
C GLY A 16 6.81 -3.01 2.58
N HIS A 17 6.46 -1.76 2.24
CA HIS A 17 5.77 -1.42 1.00
C HIS A 17 6.61 -1.72 -0.24
N LEU A 18 7.91 -1.41 -0.23
CA LEU A 18 8.82 -1.73 -1.34
C LEU A 18 8.94 -3.24 -1.59
N PHE A 19 9.12 -4.04 -0.54
CA PHE A 19 9.14 -5.50 -0.65
C PHE A 19 7.81 -6.05 -1.14
N SER A 20 6.68 -5.48 -0.69
CA SER A 20 5.35 -5.83 -1.18
C SER A 20 5.23 -5.57 -2.69
N ILE A 21 5.59 -4.37 -3.15
CA ILE A 21 5.59 -4.01 -4.58
C ILE A 21 6.47 -4.96 -5.39
N PHE A 22 7.68 -5.25 -4.91
CA PHE A 22 8.60 -6.17 -5.60
C PHE A 22 8.01 -7.59 -5.71
N ASN A 23 7.42 -8.11 -4.63
CA ASN A 23 6.76 -9.41 -4.64
C ASN A 23 5.56 -9.43 -5.61
N ILE A 24 4.74 -8.38 -5.64
CA ILE A 24 3.65 -8.22 -6.62
C ILE A 24 4.21 -8.18 -8.05
N MET A 25 5.34 -7.51 -8.27
CA MET A 25 5.99 -7.46 -9.57
C MET A 25 6.44 -8.85 -10.06
N LEU A 26 6.95 -9.68 -9.15
CA LEU A 26 7.34 -11.08 -9.39
C LEU A 26 6.15 -12.06 -9.45
N GLY A 27 4.94 -11.61 -9.11
CA GLY A 27 3.75 -12.47 -9.07
C GLY A 27 3.57 -13.27 -7.76
N ASN A 28 4.35 -12.95 -6.72
CA ASN A 28 4.31 -13.60 -5.41
C ASN A 28 3.29 -12.93 -4.48
N TYR A 29 1.99 -13.06 -4.79
CA TYR A 29 0.91 -12.39 -4.05
C TYR A 29 0.64 -12.93 -2.65
N THR A 30 1.12 -14.13 -2.31
CA THR A 30 0.94 -14.78 -1.00
C THR A 30 2.04 -14.46 0.00
N SER A 31 3.05 -13.69 -0.40
CA SER A 31 4.15 -13.28 0.48
C SER A 31 3.63 -12.52 1.70
N ILE A 32 4.30 -12.71 2.84
CA ILE A 32 3.97 -12.03 4.11
C ILE A 32 3.96 -10.50 3.91
N PHE A 33 4.90 -9.96 3.14
CA PHE A 33 4.97 -8.53 2.84
C PHE A 33 3.75 -8.04 2.07
N VAL A 34 3.27 -8.80 1.07
CA VAL A 34 2.07 -8.45 0.31
C VAL A 34 0.84 -8.51 1.20
N ARG A 35 0.77 -9.50 2.10
CA ARG A 35 -0.36 -9.67 3.02
C ARG A 35 -0.48 -8.52 4.02
N PHE A 36 0.64 -8.01 4.54
CA PHE A 36 0.65 -6.95 5.55
C PHE A 36 0.67 -5.53 4.98
N PHE A 37 1.33 -5.31 3.85
CA PHE A 37 1.55 -3.97 3.29
C PHE A 37 0.71 -3.67 2.05
N SER A 38 0.00 -4.64 1.47
CA SER A 38 -0.96 -4.34 0.40
C SER A 38 -2.35 -4.00 0.94
N VAL A 39 -3.13 -3.28 0.13
CA VAL A 39 -4.51 -2.88 0.46
C VAL A 39 -5.52 -4.05 0.46
N VAL A 40 -5.15 -5.20 -0.11
CA VAL A 40 -5.99 -6.41 -0.17
C VAL A 40 -5.13 -7.66 -0.11
N SER A 41 -5.37 -8.50 0.90
CA SER A 41 -4.84 -9.87 0.92
C SER A 41 -5.56 -10.73 -0.10
N VAL A 42 -4.84 -11.27 -1.09
CA VAL A 42 -5.41 -12.12 -2.13
C VAL A 42 -4.92 -13.55 -2.03
N LYS A 43 -5.85 -14.51 -2.16
CA LYS A 43 -5.51 -15.93 -2.30
C LYS A 43 -5.10 -16.19 -3.76
N SER A 44 -4.02 -16.95 -3.97
CA SER A 44 -3.51 -17.29 -5.32
C SER A 44 -4.62 -17.77 -6.27
N ASN A 45 -5.56 -18.59 -5.77
CA ASN A 45 -6.67 -19.15 -6.53
C ASN A 45 -7.68 -18.11 -7.05
N GLN A 46 -7.74 -16.91 -6.49
CA GLN A 46 -8.60 -15.83 -6.98
C GLN A 46 -7.97 -15.14 -8.20
N LEU A 47 -6.64 -15.06 -8.24
CA LEU A 47 -5.91 -14.38 -9.31
C LEU A 47 -5.88 -15.23 -10.60
N THR A 48 -5.75 -16.55 -10.46
CA THR A 48 -5.71 -17.48 -11.59
C THR A 48 -7.03 -17.56 -12.36
N ARG A 49 -8.14 -17.16 -11.74
CA ARG A 49 -9.47 -17.06 -12.37
C ARG A 49 -9.66 -15.78 -13.18
N LEU A 50 -8.80 -14.77 -12.99
CA LEU A 50 -8.88 -13.51 -13.72
C LEU A 50 -8.31 -13.66 -15.13
N SER A 51 -8.90 -12.96 -16.10
CA SER A 51 -8.31 -12.79 -17.43
C SER A 51 -6.99 -12.00 -17.36
N LYS A 52 -6.08 -12.19 -18.32
CA LYS A 52 -4.81 -11.44 -18.42
C LYS A 52 -4.96 -9.91 -18.28
N PRO A 53 -5.94 -9.22 -18.94
CA PRO A 53 -6.11 -7.78 -18.76
C PRO A 53 -6.57 -7.41 -17.33
N GLN A 54 -7.42 -8.21 -16.70
CA GLN A 54 -7.85 -7.99 -15.32
C GLN A 54 -6.69 -8.20 -14.34
N GLN A 55 -5.85 -9.22 -14.53
CA GLN A 55 -4.63 -9.42 -13.73
C GLN A 55 -3.68 -8.22 -13.84
N LYS A 56 -3.49 -7.68 -15.05
CA LYS A 56 -2.67 -6.48 -15.27
C LYS A 56 -3.25 -5.26 -14.54
N LYS A 57 -4.57 -5.06 -14.60
CA LYS A 57 -5.27 -3.98 -13.89
C LYS A 57 -5.14 -4.14 -12.37
N PHE A 58 -5.36 -5.34 -11.86
CA PHE A 58 -5.21 -5.68 -10.46
C PHE A 58 -3.80 -5.39 -9.94
N LYS A 59 -2.78 -5.87 -10.66
CA LYS A 59 -1.37 -5.62 -10.37
C LYS A 59 -1.06 -4.11 -10.34
N SER A 60 -1.53 -3.38 -11.35
CA SER A 60 -1.33 -1.93 -11.45
C SER A 60 -1.92 -1.19 -10.25
N LEU A 61 -3.14 -1.54 -9.84
CA LEU A 61 -3.81 -0.92 -8.69
C LEU A 61 -3.06 -1.17 -7.38
N LEU A 62 -2.58 -2.41 -7.15
CA LEU A 62 -1.81 -2.71 -5.93
C LEU A 62 -0.48 -1.96 -5.89
N VAL A 63 0.24 -1.90 -7.02
CA VAL A 63 1.51 -1.17 -7.10
C VAL A 63 1.29 0.33 -6.89
N LEU A 64 0.28 0.91 -7.53
CA LEU A 64 -0.05 2.33 -7.39
C LEU A 64 -0.44 2.68 -5.94
N ALA A 65 -1.22 1.81 -5.28
CA ALA A 65 -1.56 1.97 -3.88
C ALA A 65 -0.32 1.96 -2.97
N GLY A 66 0.60 1.02 -3.19
CA GLY A 66 1.85 0.93 -2.44
C GLY A 66 2.74 2.16 -2.62
N ILE A 67 2.88 2.65 -3.86
CA ILE A 67 3.64 3.88 -4.15
C ILE A 67 3.03 5.07 -3.43
N LEU A 68 1.70 5.21 -3.46
CA LEU A 68 1.02 6.32 -2.82
C LEU A 68 1.14 6.28 -1.29
N HIS A 69 1.09 5.10 -0.69
CA HIS A 69 1.37 4.92 0.74
C HIS A 69 2.80 5.31 1.09
N ILE A 70 3.81 4.92 0.29
CA ILE A 70 5.20 5.36 0.49
C ILE A 70 5.30 6.89 0.44
N LEU A 71 4.70 7.53 -0.56
CA LEU A 71 4.72 8.99 -0.69
C LEU A 71 4.11 9.68 0.53
N ILE A 72 2.95 9.21 1.00
CA ILE A 72 2.30 9.77 2.19
C ILE A 72 3.17 9.58 3.43
N THR A 73 3.77 8.40 3.62
CA THR A 73 4.67 8.15 4.75
C THR A 73 5.88 9.10 4.73
N LEU A 74 6.45 9.38 3.55
CA LEU A 74 7.56 10.33 3.41
C LEU A 74 7.12 11.77 3.71
N VAL A 75 5.92 12.18 3.27
CA VAL A 75 5.37 13.50 3.61
C VAL A 75 5.14 13.63 5.11
N VAL A 76 4.57 12.61 5.76
CA VAL A 76 4.39 12.58 7.22
C VAL A 76 5.72 12.73 7.94
N LEU A 77 6.76 12.02 7.47
CA LEU A 77 8.10 12.17 8.04
C LEU A 77 8.62 13.60 7.87
N GLY A 78 8.51 14.19 6.69
CA GLY A 78 8.94 15.57 6.45
C GLY A 78 8.23 16.59 7.34
N VAL A 79 6.92 16.45 7.50
CA VAL A 79 6.07 17.30 8.35
C VAL A 79 6.43 17.13 9.83
N ALA A 80 6.65 15.90 10.28
CA ALA A 80 7.04 15.60 11.66
C ALA A 80 8.39 16.22 12.05
N LEU A 81 9.28 16.43 11.07
CA LEU A 81 10.61 17.03 11.29
C LEU A 81 10.61 18.56 11.20
N SER A 82 9.58 19.16 10.63
CA SER A 82 9.53 20.59 10.35
C SER A 82 8.73 21.40 11.38
N ASP A 83 8.40 20.83 12.55
CA ASP A 83 7.46 21.42 13.54
C ASP A 83 6.16 21.92 12.88
N ALA A 84 5.73 21.24 11.82
CA ALA A 84 4.58 21.67 11.04
C ALA A 84 3.26 21.36 11.78
N ASP A 85 2.23 22.14 11.44
CA ASP A 85 0.93 22.10 12.11
C ASP A 85 0.35 20.68 12.16
N SER A 86 -0.13 20.30 13.34
CA SER A 86 -0.91 19.10 13.63
C SER A 86 -2.02 18.80 12.60
N GLY A 87 -2.61 19.84 11.98
CA GLY A 87 -3.60 19.71 10.92
C GLY A 87 -3.06 19.00 9.67
N ILE A 88 -1.81 19.23 9.29
CA ILE A 88 -1.18 18.60 8.12
C ILE A 88 -0.96 17.10 8.37
N THR A 89 -0.51 16.75 9.58
CA THR A 89 -0.36 15.35 10.00
C THR A 89 -1.70 14.62 9.95
N LEU A 90 -2.78 15.24 10.44
CA LEU A 90 -4.13 14.68 10.39
C LEU A 90 -4.61 14.46 8.95
N ILE A 91 -4.40 15.43 8.05
CA ILE A 91 -4.72 15.31 6.62
C ILE A 91 -3.96 14.14 5.99
N CYS A 92 -2.69 13.95 6.35
CA CYS A 92 -1.89 12.84 5.83
C CYS A 92 -2.42 11.47 6.31
N ILE A 93 -2.79 11.35 7.59
CA ILE A 93 -3.38 10.13 8.14
C ILE A 93 -4.72 9.82 7.46
N LEU A 94 -5.58 10.84 7.30
CA LEU A 94 -6.86 10.69 6.59
C LEU A 94 -6.64 10.30 5.14
N SER A 95 -5.65 10.89 4.47
CA SER A 95 -5.29 10.56 3.10
C SER A 95 -4.78 9.12 2.97
N TYR A 96 -3.97 8.65 3.92
CA TYR A 96 -3.52 7.25 3.97
C TYR A 96 -4.71 6.29 4.07
N SER A 97 -5.64 6.56 4.98
CA SER A 97 -6.85 5.75 5.19
C SER A 97 -7.77 5.77 3.97
N ALA A 98 -8.04 6.95 3.41
CA ALA A 98 -8.87 7.12 2.23
C ALA A 98 -8.29 6.37 1.02
N ASN A 99 -6.98 6.45 0.80
CA ASN A 99 -6.30 5.71 -0.26
C ASN A 99 -6.41 4.20 -0.06
N THR A 100 -6.18 3.71 1.16
CA THR A 100 -6.37 2.30 1.49
C THR A 100 -7.79 1.85 1.12
N MET A 101 -8.80 2.59 1.53
CA MET A 101 -10.21 2.25 1.27
C MET A 101 -10.54 2.29 -0.23
N PHE A 102 -10.14 3.34 -0.93
CA PHE A 102 -10.38 3.53 -2.35
C PHE A 102 -9.75 2.41 -3.19
N PHE A 103 -8.46 2.13 -2.97
CA PHE A 103 -7.76 1.09 -3.72
C PHE A 103 -8.26 -0.30 -3.35
N SER A 104 -8.59 -0.56 -2.08
CA SER A 104 -9.17 -1.83 -1.64
C SER A 104 -10.51 -2.09 -2.32
N TYR A 105 -11.38 -1.08 -2.40
CA TYR A 105 -12.65 -1.17 -3.12
C TYR A 105 -12.46 -1.49 -4.60
N LEU A 106 -11.58 -0.77 -5.29
CA LEU A 106 -11.32 -1.01 -6.72
C LEU A 106 -10.70 -2.38 -6.99
N THR A 107 -9.75 -2.81 -6.16
CA THR A 107 -9.13 -4.14 -6.32
C THR A 107 -10.12 -5.26 -6.02
N ARG A 108 -10.98 -5.13 -5.01
CA ARG A 108 -12.07 -6.09 -4.75
C ARG A 108 -13.05 -6.17 -5.90
N LYS A 109 -13.47 -5.03 -6.48
CA LYS A 109 -14.32 -5.03 -7.68
C LYS A 109 -13.70 -5.78 -8.86
N VAL A 110 -12.39 -5.70 -9.05
CA VAL A 110 -11.69 -6.46 -10.09
C VAL A 110 -11.71 -7.96 -9.80
N LEU A 111 -11.68 -8.36 -8.52
CA LEU A 111 -11.77 -9.77 -8.10
C LEU A 111 -13.21 -10.32 -8.22
N GLU A 112 -14.22 -9.50 -7.91
CA GLU A 112 -15.64 -9.86 -7.94
C GLU A 112 -16.24 -9.89 -9.34
N SER A 113 -15.69 -9.17 -10.32
CA SER A 113 -16.23 -9.15 -11.70
C SER A 113 -16.12 -10.50 -12.46
N ASN A 114 -15.75 -11.59 -11.77
CA ASN A 114 -15.64 -12.96 -12.29
C ASN A 114 -16.41 -13.99 -11.43
N SER A 115 -17.22 -13.56 -10.45
CA SER A 115 -18.26 -14.41 -9.83
C SER A 115 -19.59 -14.18 -10.51
#